data_AF-X1CBJ8-F1
#
_entry.id   AF-X1CBJ8-F1
#
_cell.length_a   1.000
_cell.length_b   1.000
_cell.length_c   1.000
_cell.angle_alpha   90.00
_cell.angle_beta   90.00
_cell.angle_gamma   90.00
#
_symmetry.space_group_name_H-M   'P 1'
#
loop_
_entity.id
_entity.type
_entity.pdbx_description
1 polymer ?
#
loop_
_entity_poly.entity_id
_entity_poly.type
_entity_poly.pdbx_seq_one_letter_code
_entity_poly.pdbx_strand_id
1 'polypeptide(L)'
;ADKYAEIGQKEKSLEIKLQALEAESQSVQTQTFPFADDKVFALSRIATKYAEAGQKEKTAETLAQAHQIVETIVDDCRRIYTLVKLSNTYIKLGQKEKAIEILSQMLKAVKLVKYDYQKDPDVGRWGPGIWDASLPFFKKRKVEAYVKDCIRLEIAINFARAGQYERGLEVTKAIKGLFEKTAPLEKIALEYLKNGQYEQALNVVKSIDDSAHRDSTLAKIAIKSVEANQLDYAVQAAEMIIYRPEKCCTLTEIAVKEMKAGQENKSVEILSKAFDVVENMKGADAVVIHAL
;
A
#
# COMPACT_ATOMS: atom_id res chain seq x y z
N ALA A 1 17.74 26.84 10.73
CA ALA A 1 18.53 25.65 10.37
C ALA A 1 18.99 25.67 8.92
N ASP A 2 18.13 25.93 7.93
CA ASP A 2 18.50 25.80 6.51
C ASP A 2 19.55 26.83 6.05
N LYS A 3 19.48 28.06 6.56
CA LYS A 3 20.56 29.06 6.38
C LYS A 3 21.94 28.59 6.85
N TYR A 4 22.02 27.75 7.89
CA TYR A 4 23.28 27.16 8.37
C TYR A 4 23.75 26.01 7.46
N ALA A 5 22.83 25.26 6.87
CA ALA A 5 23.17 24.23 5.88
C ALA A 5 23.72 24.86 4.58
N GLU A 6 23.13 25.98 4.14
CA GLU A 6 23.55 26.73 2.95
C GLU A 6 24.97 27.29 3.05
N ILE A 7 25.39 27.72 4.25
CA ILE A 7 26.76 28.22 4.51
C ILE A 7 27.75 27.11 4.93
N GLY A 8 27.41 25.84 4.70
CA GLY A 8 28.30 24.69 4.98
C GLY A 8 28.40 24.26 6.44
N GLN A 9 27.69 24.91 7.37
CA GLN A 9 27.66 24.57 8.80
C GLN A 9 26.64 23.46 9.08
N LYS A 10 26.89 22.26 8.54
CA LYS A 10 25.98 21.12 8.61
C LYS A 10 25.68 20.66 10.04
N GLU A 11 26.67 20.68 10.93
CA GLU A 11 26.51 20.27 12.34
C GLU A 11 25.57 21.20 13.11
N LYS A 12 25.78 22.52 13.03
CA LYS A 12 24.88 23.50 13.66
C LYS A 12 23.48 23.50 13.05
N SER A 13 23.37 23.23 11.75
CA SER A 13 22.07 23.05 11.10
C SER A 13 21.32 21.86 11.70
N LEU A 14 22.01 20.73 11.88
CA LEU A 14 21.44 19.53 12.48
C LEU A 14 21.05 19.74 13.95
N GLU A 15 21.92 20.38 14.74
CA GLU A 15 21.66 20.70 16.15
C GLU A 15 20.37 21.53 16.32
N ILE A 16 20.20 22.59 15.53
CA ILE A 16 18.99 23.42 15.57
C ILE A 16 17.76 22.63 15.13
N LYS A 17 17.88 21.73 14.13
CA LYS A 17 16.77 20.85 13.71
C LYS A 17 16.36 19.91 14.85
N LEU A 18 17.32 19.34 15.56
CA LEU A 18 17.07 18.44 16.69
C LEU A 18 16.41 19.14 17.87
N GLN A 19 16.87 20.35 18.22
CA GLN A 19 16.24 21.16 19.26
C GLN A 19 14.78 21.51 18.91
N ALA A 20 14.50 21.87 17.65
CA ALA A 20 13.14 22.12 17.21
C ALA A 20 12.24 20.86 17.28
N LEU A 21 12.78 19.69 16.93
CA LEU A 21 12.07 18.41 17.06
C LEU A 21 11.80 18.04 18.51
N GLU A 22 12.73 18.31 19.42
CA GLU A 22 12.53 18.10 20.86
C GLU A 22 11.43 19.01 21.40
N ALA A 23 11.42 20.28 21.02
CA ALA A 23 10.34 21.20 21.38
C ALA A 23 8.98 20.74 20.81
N GLU A 24 8.95 20.25 19.56
CA GLU A 24 7.75 19.65 18.94
C GLU A 24 7.31 18.39 19.70
N SER A 25 8.24 17.52 20.11
CA SER A 25 7.93 16.33 20.89
C SER A 25 7.37 16.67 22.27
N GLN A 26 7.95 17.65 22.97
CA GLN A 26 7.49 18.11 24.27
C GLN A 26 6.13 18.82 24.18
N SER A 27 5.89 19.60 23.11
CA SER A 27 4.58 20.23 22.90
C SER A 27 3.50 19.19 22.65
N VAL A 28 3.78 18.14 21.86
CA VAL A 28 2.84 17.02 21.65
C VAL A 28 2.58 16.25 22.96
N GLN A 29 3.55 16.17 23.87
CA GLN A 29 3.34 15.53 25.17
C GLN A 29 2.35 16.32 26.05
N THR A 30 2.43 17.65 26.06
CA THR A 30 1.60 18.53 26.90
C THR A 30 0.29 18.97 26.23
N GLN A 31 0.22 18.91 24.90
CA GLN A 31 -0.95 19.26 24.13
C GLN A 31 -2.11 18.30 24.42
N THR A 32 -3.29 18.89 24.64
CA THR A 32 -4.55 18.16 24.73
C THR A 32 -5.04 17.83 23.31
N PHE A 33 -5.16 16.54 23.01
CA PHE A 33 -5.76 16.08 21.76
C PHE A 33 -7.22 15.68 22.01
N PRO A 34 -8.16 16.04 21.11
CA PRO A 34 -9.53 15.55 21.19
C PRO A 34 -9.61 14.02 21.16
N PHE A 35 -8.69 13.38 20.43
CA PHE A 35 -8.59 11.94 20.35
C PHE A 35 -7.15 11.45 20.53
N ALA A 36 -6.98 10.31 21.21
CA ALA A 36 -5.67 9.75 21.52
C ALA A 36 -4.90 9.29 20.27
N ASP A 37 -5.59 8.86 19.21
CA ASP A 37 -5.00 8.47 17.93
C ASP A 37 -4.32 9.64 17.20
N ASP A 38 -4.86 10.86 17.30
CA ASP A 38 -4.20 12.05 16.75
C ASP A 38 -2.82 12.28 17.38
N LYS A 39 -2.70 12.05 18.70
CA LYS A 39 -1.43 12.13 19.42
C LYS A 39 -0.45 11.05 18.93
N VAL A 40 -0.93 9.83 18.70
CA VAL A 40 -0.12 8.74 18.14
C VAL A 40 0.39 9.10 16.74
N PHE A 41 -0.43 9.70 15.89
CA PHE A 41 -0.02 10.12 14.55
C PHE A 41 1.00 11.26 14.59
N ALA A 42 0.85 12.23 15.49
CA ALA A 42 1.82 13.29 15.71
C ALA A 42 3.19 12.72 16.13
N LEU A 43 3.20 11.84 17.14
CA LEU A 43 4.43 11.17 17.60
C LEU A 43 5.06 10.31 16.50
N SER A 44 4.27 9.60 15.70
CA SER A 44 4.78 8.79 14.57
C SER A 44 5.48 9.65 13.51
N ARG A 45 4.96 10.85 13.24
CA ARG A 45 5.60 11.82 12.33
C ARG A 45 6.92 12.34 12.91
N ILE A 46 6.95 12.67 14.21
CA ILE A 46 8.16 13.10 14.91
C ILE A 46 9.23 12.00 14.89
N ALA A 47 8.85 10.75 15.17
CA ALA A 47 9.76 9.60 15.10
C ALA A 47 10.38 9.45 13.70
N THR A 48 9.59 9.67 12.65
CA THR A 48 10.10 9.65 11.26
C THR A 48 11.15 10.74 11.04
N LYS A 49 10.90 11.96 11.50
CA LYS A 49 11.87 13.07 11.41
C LYS A 49 13.14 12.79 12.23
N TYR A 50 13.02 12.18 13.41
CA TYR A 50 14.19 11.76 14.19
C TYR A 50 15.03 10.71 13.45
N ALA A 51 14.37 9.76 12.76
CA ALA A 51 15.07 8.76 11.98
C ALA A 51 15.80 9.36 10.77
N GLU A 52 15.17 10.30 10.07
CA GLU A 52 15.79 11.08 8.98
C GLU A 52 17.01 11.88 9.47
N ALA A 53 16.98 12.35 10.73
CA ALA A 53 18.10 13.01 11.38
C ALA A 53 19.14 12.05 12.00
N GLY A 54 19.00 10.73 11.80
CA GLY A 54 19.92 9.71 12.32
C GLY A 54 19.79 9.40 13.82
N GLN A 55 18.79 9.95 14.52
CA GLN A 55 18.60 9.79 15.96
C GLN A 55 17.85 8.49 16.28
N LYS A 56 18.57 7.36 16.26
CA LYS A 56 17.99 6.02 16.45
C LYS A 56 17.31 5.84 17.81
N GLU A 57 17.92 6.31 18.89
CA GLU A 57 17.38 6.18 20.26
C GLU A 57 16.08 6.97 20.42
N LYS A 58 16.09 8.27 20.10
CA LYS A 58 14.90 9.13 20.16
C LYS A 58 13.77 8.59 19.27
N THR A 59 14.10 8.08 18.08
CA THR A 59 13.13 7.42 17.21
C THR A 59 12.44 6.25 17.92
N ALA A 60 13.22 5.36 18.55
CA ALA A 60 12.68 4.20 19.25
C ALA A 60 11.84 4.59 20.47
N GLU A 61 12.29 5.59 21.24
CA GLU A 61 11.56 6.13 22.39
C GLU A 61 10.22 6.75 21.97
N THR A 62 10.21 7.61 20.95
CA THR A 62 8.98 8.25 20.46
C THR A 62 8.00 7.21 19.91
N LEU A 63 8.47 6.16 19.22
CA LEU A 63 7.61 5.06 18.76
C LEU A 63 7.07 4.21 19.92
N ALA A 64 7.85 3.98 20.97
CA ALA A 64 7.40 3.28 22.16
C ALA A 64 6.30 4.07 22.89
N GLN A 65 6.48 5.39 23.03
CA GLN A 65 5.47 6.29 23.58
C GLN A 65 4.18 6.26 22.75
N ALA A 66 4.31 6.36 21.42
CA ALA A 66 3.19 6.24 20.50
C ALA A 66 2.46 4.90 20.70
N HIS A 67 3.18 3.78 20.80
CA HIS A 67 2.61 2.47 21.03
C HIS A 67 1.87 2.36 22.38
N GLN A 68 2.44 2.89 23.45
CA GLN A 68 1.80 2.88 24.78
C GLN A 68 0.46 3.64 24.79
N ILE A 69 0.37 4.76 24.06
CA ILE A 69 -0.89 5.50 23.94
C ILE A 69 -1.96 4.69 23.19
N VAL A 70 -1.56 3.84 22.24
CA VAL A 70 -2.53 3.00 21.52
C VAL A 70 -3.30 2.06 22.46
N GLU A 71 -2.65 1.57 23.52
CA GLU A 71 -3.30 0.71 24.52
C GLU A 71 -4.37 1.44 25.36
N THR A 72 -4.38 2.78 25.37
CA THR A 72 -5.42 3.56 26.07
C THR A 72 -6.65 3.84 25.21
N ILE A 73 -6.61 3.51 23.91
CA ILE A 73 -7.73 3.70 22.99
C ILE A 73 -8.80 2.65 23.27
N VAL A 74 -9.94 3.10 23.79
CA VAL A 74 -11.06 2.24 24.20
C VAL A 74 -11.80 1.62 23.00
N ASP A 75 -11.92 2.35 21.90
CA ASP A 75 -12.60 1.86 20.70
C ASP A 75 -11.68 0.89 19.91
N ASP A 76 -12.12 -0.36 19.75
CA ASP A 76 -11.34 -1.42 19.12
C ASP A 76 -11.00 -1.12 17.65
N CYS A 77 -11.93 -0.53 16.90
CA CYS A 77 -11.73 -0.22 15.49
C CYS A 77 -10.69 0.89 15.31
N ARG A 78 -10.80 1.97 16.08
CA ARG A 78 -9.80 3.04 16.12
C ARG A 78 -8.46 2.53 16.59
N ARG A 79 -8.43 1.73 17.66
CA ARG A 79 -7.19 1.14 18.18
C ARG A 79 -6.47 0.33 17.11
N ILE A 80 -7.18 -0.56 16.42
CA ILE A 80 -6.61 -1.36 15.33
C ILE A 80 -6.14 -0.48 14.18
N TYR A 81 -6.94 0.49 13.74
CA TYR A 81 -6.54 1.40 12.67
C TYR A 81 -5.26 2.17 13.02
N THR A 82 -5.15 2.63 14.26
CA THR A 82 -3.96 3.29 14.77
C THR A 82 -2.76 2.33 14.80
N LEU A 83 -2.93 1.08 15.22
CA LEU A 83 -1.89 0.05 15.13
C LEU A 83 -1.47 -0.26 13.68
N VAL A 84 -2.39 -0.24 12.70
CA VAL A 84 -2.07 -0.39 11.26
C VAL A 84 -1.12 0.73 10.83
N LYS A 85 -1.43 1.98 11.18
CA LYS A 85 -0.60 3.14 10.83
C LYS A 85 0.75 3.09 11.53
N LEU A 86 0.77 2.76 12.81
CA LEU A 86 2.02 2.64 13.58
C LEU A 86 2.90 1.49 13.04
N SER A 87 2.32 0.35 12.70
CA SER A 87 3.03 -0.78 12.07
C SER A 87 3.67 -0.37 10.73
N ASN A 88 2.95 0.40 9.91
CA ASN A 88 3.50 0.98 8.68
C ASN A 88 4.70 1.89 8.96
N THR A 89 4.63 2.71 10.02
CA THR A 89 5.76 3.55 10.44
C THR A 89 6.95 2.69 10.85
N TYR A 90 6.75 1.66 11.68
CA TYR A 90 7.82 0.72 12.05
C TYR A 90 8.48 0.06 10.83
N ILE A 91 7.69 -0.38 9.83
CA ILE A 91 8.22 -0.96 8.59
C ILE A 91 9.08 0.04 7.82
N LYS A 92 8.60 1.28 7.63
CA LYS A 92 9.35 2.33 6.93
C LYS A 92 10.68 2.65 7.62
N LEU A 93 10.72 2.55 8.94
CA LEU A 93 11.91 2.79 9.75
C LEU A 93 12.81 1.55 9.87
N GLY A 94 12.52 0.48 9.14
CA GLY A 94 13.31 -0.76 9.12
C GLY A 94 13.11 -1.67 10.33
N GLN A 95 12.23 -1.32 11.28
CA GLN A 95 11.91 -2.13 12.46
C GLN A 95 10.83 -3.18 12.13
N LYS A 96 11.13 -4.05 11.17
CA LYS A 96 10.16 -5.01 10.61
C LYS A 96 9.69 -6.03 11.65
N GLU A 97 10.56 -6.47 12.55
CA GLU A 97 10.25 -7.49 13.57
C GLU A 97 9.15 -7.02 14.52
N LYS A 98 9.28 -5.79 15.03
CA LYS A 98 8.24 -5.16 15.87
C LYS A 98 6.93 -4.98 15.11
N ALA A 99 6.99 -4.55 13.85
CA ALA A 99 5.79 -4.43 13.03
C ALA A 99 5.09 -5.79 12.87
N ILE A 100 5.84 -6.86 12.60
CA ILE A 100 5.33 -8.23 12.45
C ILE A 100 4.67 -8.71 13.75
N GLU A 101 5.27 -8.41 14.90
CA GLU A 101 4.68 -8.72 16.20
C GLU A 101 3.33 -8.04 16.39
N ILE A 102 3.27 -6.72 16.18
CA ILE A 102 2.04 -5.92 16.30
C ILE A 102 0.97 -6.45 15.34
N LEU A 103 1.30 -6.67 14.06
CA LEU A 103 0.37 -7.23 13.07
C LEU A 103 -0.17 -8.60 13.49
N SER A 104 0.65 -9.43 14.12
CA SER A 104 0.25 -10.75 14.62
C SER A 104 -0.73 -10.63 15.79
N GLN A 105 -0.50 -9.69 16.71
CA GLN A 105 -1.41 -9.41 17.81
C GLN A 105 -2.75 -8.86 17.30
N MET A 106 -2.70 -7.92 16.34
CA MET A 106 -3.90 -7.38 15.69
C MET A 106 -4.73 -8.47 15.04
N LEU A 107 -4.10 -9.38 14.28
CA LEU A 107 -4.80 -10.47 13.59
C LEU A 107 -5.57 -11.37 14.56
N LYS A 108 -5.03 -11.63 15.76
CA LYS A 108 -5.72 -12.35 16.83
C LYS A 108 -6.92 -11.56 17.36
N ALA A 109 -6.75 -10.24 17.55
CA ALA A 109 -7.79 -9.35 18.05
C ALA A 109 -8.94 -9.13 17.04
N VAL A 110 -8.72 -9.23 15.72
CA VAL A 110 -9.76 -9.02 14.68
C VAL A 110 -11.03 -9.84 14.95
N LYS A 111 -10.90 -11.07 15.47
CA LYS A 111 -12.05 -11.93 15.76
C LYS A 111 -12.99 -11.32 16.80
N LEU A 112 -12.44 -10.58 17.76
CA LEU A 112 -13.13 -10.00 18.91
C LEU A 112 -13.69 -8.61 18.65
N VAL A 113 -13.27 -7.95 17.55
CA VAL A 113 -13.71 -6.60 17.19
C VAL A 113 -15.23 -6.55 17.08
N LYS A 114 -15.83 -5.66 17.86
CA LYS A 114 -17.23 -5.28 17.74
C LYS A 114 -17.28 -3.87 17.21
N TYR A 115 -18.09 -3.64 16.18
CA TYR A 115 -18.28 -2.32 15.61
C TYR A 115 -19.72 -1.86 15.77
N ASP A 116 -19.89 -0.69 16.38
CA ASP A 116 -21.19 -0.04 16.57
C ASP A 116 -21.25 1.26 15.75
N TYR A 117 -21.64 1.14 14.48
CA TYR A 117 -21.66 2.26 13.54
C TYR A 117 -22.51 3.46 14.01
N GLN A 118 -23.50 3.22 14.89
CA GLN A 118 -24.35 4.29 15.44
C GLN A 118 -23.61 5.21 16.41
N LYS A 119 -22.48 4.74 16.95
CA LYS A 119 -21.64 5.46 17.91
C LYS A 119 -20.32 5.91 17.31
N ASP A 120 -20.06 5.60 16.05
CA ASP A 120 -18.83 6.02 15.37
C ASP A 120 -19.04 7.44 14.81
N PRO A 121 -18.40 8.47 15.41
CA PRO A 121 -18.52 9.84 14.93
C PRO A 121 -17.84 10.07 13.56
N ASP A 122 -17.07 9.09 13.06
CA ASP A 122 -16.27 9.17 11.85
C ASP A 122 -16.80 8.30 10.70
N VAL A 123 -18.04 7.78 10.75
CA VAL A 123 -18.64 6.99 9.65
C VAL A 123 -18.50 7.69 8.28
N GLY A 124 -18.55 9.02 8.24
CA GLY A 124 -18.34 9.83 7.02
C GLY A 124 -16.88 10.06 6.62
N ARG A 125 -15.91 9.77 7.51
CA ARG A 125 -14.45 9.98 7.29
C ARG A 125 -13.79 8.84 6.53
N TRP A 126 -14.41 7.65 6.51
CA TRP A 126 -13.92 6.46 5.81
C TRP A 126 -14.12 6.51 4.28
N GLY A 127 -14.42 7.68 3.72
CA GLY A 127 -14.56 7.95 2.28
C GLY A 127 -15.99 8.37 1.90
N PRO A 128 -16.19 9.45 1.12
CA PRO A 128 -17.52 9.84 0.66
C PRO A 128 -18.00 8.83 -0.39
N GLY A 129 -19.09 8.10 -0.10
CA GLY A 129 -19.85 7.35 -1.11
C GLY A 129 -20.32 5.94 -0.71
N ILE A 130 -19.67 5.28 0.25
CA ILE A 130 -20.03 3.88 0.60
C ILE A 130 -21.02 3.81 1.76
N TRP A 131 -20.93 4.71 2.74
CA TRP A 131 -21.70 4.56 3.99
C TRP A 131 -23.11 5.17 3.90
N ASP A 132 -23.26 6.39 3.38
CA ASP A 132 -24.54 7.12 3.46
C ASP A 132 -25.67 6.50 2.61
N ALA A 133 -25.37 5.96 1.43
CA ALA A 133 -26.37 5.34 0.54
C ALA A 133 -26.62 3.85 0.81
N SER A 134 -25.66 3.15 1.44
CA SER A 134 -25.68 1.69 1.59
C SER A 134 -26.03 1.21 3.00
N LEU A 135 -26.14 2.11 3.98
CA LEU A 135 -26.44 1.78 5.37
C LEU A 135 -27.72 0.92 5.54
N PRO A 136 -28.83 1.18 4.82
CA PRO A 136 -30.02 0.30 4.87
C PRO A 136 -29.78 -1.10 4.32
N PHE A 137 -28.81 -1.27 3.41
CA PHE A 137 -28.45 -2.54 2.77
C PHE A 137 -27.64 -3.46 3.69
N PHE A 138 -26.84 -2.90 4.59
CA PHE A 138 -25.99 -3.65 5.51
C PHE A 138 -26.62 -3.77 6.89
N LYS A 139 -27.37 -4.86 7.12
CA LYS A 139 -27.76 -5.27 8.49
C LYS A 139 -26.52 -5.30 9.40
N LYS A 140 -26.65 -4.93 10.68
CA LYS A 140 -25.56 -4.83 11.69
C LYS A 140 -24.49 -5.95 11.59
N ARG A 141 -24.90 -7.22 11.48
CA ARG A 141 -23.98 -8.37 11.34
C ARG A 141 -23.10 -8.33 10.09
N LYS A 142 -23.60 -7.81 8.96
CA LYS A 142 -22.83 -7.64 7.73
C LYS A 142 -21.80 -6.52 7.87
N VAL A 143 -22.12 -5.44 8.59
CA VAL A 143 -21.18 -4.34 8.85
C VAL A 143 -19.97 -4.85 9.64
N GLU A 144 -20.19 -5.61 10.72
CA GLU A 144 -19.08 -6.16 11.51
C GLU A 144 -18.20 -7.11 10.69
N ALA A 145 -18.80 -7.97 9.86
CA ALA A 145 -18.06 -8.85 8.96
C ALA A 145 -17.23 -8.05 7.94
N TYR A 146 -17.82 -7.02 7.36
CA TYR A 146 -17.15 -6.12 6.41
C TYR A 146 -15.97 -5.38 7.06
N VAL A 147 -16.17 -4.78 8.23
CA VAL A 147 -15.10 -4.08 8.97
C VAL A 147 -13.94 -5.03 9.30
N LYS A 148 -14.23 -6.26 9.73
CA LYS A 148 -13.19 -7.26 9.97
C LYS A 148 -12.41 -7.61 8.70
N ASP A 149 -13.06 -7.65 7.55
CA ASP A 149 -12.41 -7.88 6.25
C ASP A 149 -11.55 -6.69 5.81
N CYS A 150 -12.02 -5.45 6.01
CA CYS A 150 -11.20 -4.24 5.79
C CYS A 150 -9.95 -4.23 6.68
N ILE A 151 -10.08 -4.64 7.94
CA ILE A 151 -8.93 -4.76 8.85
C ILE A 151 -7.96 -5.84 8.36
N ARG A 152 -8.46 -7.01 7.95
CA ARG A 152 -7.62 -8.10 7.40
C ARG A 152 -6.86 -7.66 6.15
N LEU A 153 -7.50 -6.89 5.28
CA LEU A 153 -6.87 -6.30 4.09
C LEU A 153 -5.62 -5.50 4.48
N GLU A 154 -5.76 -4.56 5.43
CA GLU A 154 -4.64 -3.71 5.86
C GLU A 154 -3.52 -4.52 6.54
N ILE A 155 -3.89 -5.50 7.36
CA ILE A 155 -2.93 -6.42 7.99
C ILE A 155 -2.15 -7.22 6.94
N ALA A 156 -2.84 -7.75 5.92
CA ALA A 156 -2.23 -8.52 4.84
C ALA A 156 -1.20 -7.70 4.05
N ILE A 157 -1.56 -6.47 3.68
CA ILE A 157 -0.66 -5.55 2.96
C ILE A 157 0.57 -5.24 3.81
N ASN A 158 0.40 -4.96 5.10
CA ASN A 158 1.52 -4.63 5.97
C ASN A 158 2.44 -5.82 6.23
N PHE A 159 1.91 -7.05 6.32
CA PHE A 159 2.77 -8.24 6.37
C PHE A 159 3.65 -8.34 5.13
N ALA A 160 3.10 -8.13 3.92
CA ALA A 160 3.90 -8.13 2.70
C ALA A 160 4.94 -7.00 2.66
N ARG A 161 4.60 -5.79 3.09
CA ARG A 161 5.57 -4.67 3.23
C ARG A 161 6.69 -4.97 4.23
N ALA A 162 6.40 -5.76 5.25
CA ALA A 162 7.40 -6.26 6.20
C ALA A 162 8.21 -7.46 5.65
N GLY A 163 7.95 -7.91 4.42
CA GLY A 163 8.60 -9.06 3.79
C GLY A 163 8.01 -10.43 4.16
N GLN A 164 6.88 -10.45 4.88
CA GLN A 164 6.16 -11.67 5.27
C GLN A 164 5.02 -11.95 4.27
N TYR A 165 5.37 -12.21 3.02
CA TYR A 165 4.39 -12.30 1.94
C TYR A 165 3.42 -13.47 2.10
N GLU A 166 3.91 -14.65 2.48
CA GLU A 166 3.12 -15.86 2.64
C GLU A 166 2.07 -15.67 3.73
N ARG A 167 2.45 -15.01 4.85
CA ARG A 167 1.52 -14.63 5.91
C ARG A 167 0.49 -13.62 5.41
N GLY A 168 0.91 -12.64 4.60
CA GLY A 168 0.00 -11.71 3.95
C GLY A 168 -1.04 -12.42 3.09
N LEU A 169 -0.60 -13.34 2.23
CA LEU A 169 -1.48 -14.17 1.37
C LEU A 169 -2.36 -15.12 2.16
N GLU A 170 -1.90 -15.64 3.30
CA GLU A 170 -2.75 -16.44 4.19
C GLU A 170 -3.90 -15.61 4.76
N VAL A 171 -3.64 -14.37 5.16
CA VAL A 171 -4.67 -13.45 5.66
C VAL A 171 -5.68 -13.11 4.56
N THR A 172 -5.27 -12.96 3.30
CA THR A 172 -6.20 -12.68 2.19
C THR A 172 -7.17 -13.84 1.93
N LYS A 173 -6.79 -15.08 2.21
CA LYS A 173 -7.71 -16.25 2.11
C LYS A 173 -8.86 -16.18 3.10
N ALA A 174 -8.70 -15.45 4.22
CA ALA A 174 -9.74 -15.28 5.23
C ALA A 174 -10.73 -14.15 4.91
N ILE A 175 -10.45 -13.34 3.88
CA ILE A 175 -11.33 -12.26 3.40
C ILE A 175 -12.42 -12.90 2.52
N LYS A 176 -13.68 -12.67 2.85
CA LYS A 176 -14.82 -13.28 2.13
C LYS A 176 -15.34 -12.40 1.00
N GLY A 177 -15.18 -11.09 1.13
CA GLY A 177 -15.60 -10.12 0.12
C GLY A 177 -14.73 -10.16 -1.13
N LEU A 178 -15.38 -10.30 -2.30
CA LEU A 178 -14.69 -10.47 -3.59
C LEU A 178 -13.96 -9.19 -4.03
N PHE A 179 -14.59 -8.02 -3.84
CA PHE A 179 -13.98 -6.71 -4.16
C PHE A 179 -12.84 -6.37 -3.19
N GLU A 180 -13.01 -6.75 -1.93
CA GLU A 180 -12.08 -6.49 -0.84
C GLU A 180 -10.84 -7.37 -0.93
N LYS A 181 -10.92 -8.54 -1.58
CA LYS A 181 -9.78 -9.43 -1.79
C LYS A 181 -8.86 -8.99 -2.93
N THR A 182 -9.40 -8.31 -3.95
CA THR A 182 -8.64 -7.84 -5.11
C THR A 182 -7.55 -6.83 -4.71
N ALA A 183 -7.91 -5.81 -3.95
CA ALA A 183 -6.98 -4.76 -3.54
C ALA A 183 -5.73 -5.26 -2.77
N PRO A 184 -5.83 -6.11 -1.73
CA PRO A 184 -4.65 -6.62 -1.04
C PRO A 184 -3.82 -7.54 -1.93
N LEU A 185 -4.41 -8.35 -2.81
CA LEU A 185 -3.65 -9.20 -3.74
C LEU A 185 -2.83 -8.35 -4.73
N GLU A 186 -3.42 -7.30 -5.32
CA GLU A 186 -2.69 -6.34 -6.15
C GLU A 186 -1.52 -5.73 -5.38
N LYS A 187 -1.77 -5.23 -4.16
CA LYS A 187 -0.71 -4.60 -3.36
C LYS A 187 0.40 -5.57 -3.00
N ILE A 188 0.07 -6.80 -2.61
CA ILE A 188 1.06 -7.84 -2.31
C ILE A 188 1.90 -8.17 -3.55
N ALA A 189 1.28 -8.31 -4.72
CA ALA A 189 2.00 -8.54 -5.98
C ALA A 189 2.96 -7.38 -6.30
N LEU A 190 2.53 -6.13 -6.10
CA LEU A 190 3.40 -4.96 -6.29
C LEU A 190 4.52 -4.88 -5.25
N GLU A 191 4.34 -5.39 -4.02
CA GLU A 191 5.43 -5.48 -3.04
C GLU A 191 6.44 -6.58 -3.43
N TYR A 192 5.99 -7.73 -3.92
CA TYR A 192 6.89 -8.74 -4.52
C TYR A 192 7.73 -8.14 -5.65
N LEU A 193 7.09 -7.40 -6.55
CA LEU A 193 7.74 -6.73 -7.68
C LEU A 193 8.83 -5.75 -7.23
N LYS A 194 8.55 -4.90 -6.24
CA LYS A 194 9.52 -3.94 -5.70
C LYS A 194 10.77 -4.61 -5.12
N ASN A 195 10.65 -5.85 -4.65
CA ASN A 195 11.75 -6.62 -4.09
C ASN A 195 12.40 -7.56 -5.13
N GLY A 196 12.11 -7.38 -6.42
CA GLY A 196 12.70 -8.15 -7.52
C GLY A 196 12.15 -9.57 -7.66
N GLN A 197 11.04 -9.91 -7.00
CA GLN A 197 10.41 -11.22 -7.03
C GLN A 197 9.29 -11.26 -8.09
N TYR A 198 9.68 -11.16 -9.36
CA TYR A 198 8.77 -10.98 -10.51
C TYR A 198 7.82 -12.16 -10.73
N GLU A 199 8.34 -13.39 -10.68
CA GLU A 199 7.52 -14.59 -10.90
C GLU A 199 6.44 -14.74 -9.81
N GLN A 200 6.80 -14.50 -8.55
CA GLN A 200 5.87 -14.50 -7.43
C GLN A 200 4.79 -13.43 -7.61
N ALA A 201 5.15 -12.23 -8.06
CA ALA A 201 4.19 -11.17 -8.36
C ALA A 201 3.16 -11.63 -9.40
N LEU A 202 3.60 -12.22 -10.51
CA LEU A 202 2.71 -12.76 -11.54
C LEU A 202 1.81 -13.88 -11.02
N ASN A 203 2.34 -14.77 -10.18
CA ASN A 203 1.57 -15.86 -9.59
C ASN A 203 0.48 -15.35 -8.64
N VAL A 204 0.74 -14.31 -7.85
CA VAL A 204 -0.30 -13.68 -7.00
C VAL A 204 -1.41 -13.08 -7.86
N VAL A 205 -1.06 -12.40 -8.97
CA VAL A 205 -2.06 -11.75 -9.85
C VAL A 205 -3.00 -12.75 -10.51
N LYS A 206 -2.54 -13.98 -10.80
CA LYS A 206 -3.43 -15.07 -11.28
C LYS A 206 -4.55 -15.40 -10.30
N SER A 207 -4.37 -15.10 -9.01
CA SER A 207 -5.37 -15.34 -7.96
C SER A 207 -6.38 -14.20 -7.81
N ILE A 208 -6.28 -13.13 -8.62
CA ILE A 208 -7.26 -12.05 -8.68
C ILE A 208 -8.43 -12.50 -9.57
N ASP A 209 -9.61 -12.58 -8.99
CA ASP A 209 -10.80 -13.09 -9.67
C ASP A 209 -11.35 -12.07 -10.71
N ASP A 210 -11.40 -10.80 -10.34
CA ASP A 210 -11.87 -9.72 -11.22
C ASP A 210 -10.92 -9.51 -12.41
N SER A 211 -11.41 -9.78 -13.62
CA SER A 211 -10.58 -9.75 -14.83
C SER A 211 -10.06 -8.36 -15.18
N ALA A 212 -10.87 -7.31 -14.99
CA ALA A 212 -10.48 -5.95 -15.31
C ALA A 212 -9.36 -5.45 -14.38
N HIS A 213 -9.49 -5.70 -13.08
CA HIS A 213 -8.46 -5.38 -12.09
C HIS A 213 -7.21 -6.25 -12.28
N ARG A 214 -7.38 -7.53 -12.62
CA ARG A 214 -6.27 -8.42 -12.94
C ARG A 214 -5.47 -7.89 -14.13
N ASP A 215 -6.14 -7.56 -15.23
CA ASP A 215 -5.52 -7.03 -16.45
C ASP A 215 -4.82 -5.69 -16.18
N SER A 216 -5.48 -4.76 -15.47
CA SER A 216 -4.85 -3.50 -15.06
C SER A 216 -3.62 -3.72 -14.15
N THR A 217 -3.66 -4.72 -13.28
CA THR A 217 -2.52 -5.06 -12.41
C THR A 217 -1.37 -5.66 -13.23
N LEU A 218 -1.67 -6.54 -14.19
CA LEU A 218 -0.68 -7.09 -15.12
C LEU A 218 -0.01 -5.99 -15.94
N ALA A 219 -0.79 -5.03 -16.46
CA ALA A 219 -0.24 -3.87 -17.16
C ALA A 219 0.73 -3.09 -16.27
N LYS A 220 0.34 -2.77 -15.03
CA LYS A 220 1.25 -2.10 -14.06
C LYS A 220 2.52 -2.89 -13.80
N ILE A 221 2.43 -4.21 -13.64
CA ILE A 221 3.60 -5.08 -13.45
C ILE A 221 4.49 -5.04 -14.69
N ALA A 222 3.90 -5.11 -15.88
CA ALA A 222 4.61 -5.11 -17.14
C ALA A 222 5.45 -3.84 -17.29
N ILE A 223 4.81 -2.68 -17.11
CA ILE A 223 5.47 -1.37 -17.20
C ILE A 223 6.59 -1.20 -16.18
N LYS A 224 6.35 -1.61 -14.94
CA LYS A 224 7.39 -1.55 -13.89
C LYS A 224 8.53 -2.53 -14.12
N SER A 225 8.26 -3.67 -14.76
CA SER A 225 9.28 -4.68 -15.05
C SER A 225 10.21 -4.20 -16.17
N VAL A 226 9.69 -3.59 -17.24
CA VAL A 226 10.53 -3.01 -18.30
C VAL A 226 11.34 -1.81 -17.78
N GLU A 227 10.77 -0.99 -16.89
CA GLU A 227 11.52 0.09 -16.21
C GLU A 227 12.69 -0.44 -15.36
N ALA A 228 12.59 -1.67 -14.84
CA ALA A 228 13.65 -2.36 -14.13
C ALA A 228 14.57 -3.19 -15.06
N ASN A 229 14.49 -2.99 -16.38
CA ASN A 229 15.22 -3.73 -17.40
C ASN A 229 14.98 -5.26 -17.35
N GLN A 230 13.78 -5.66 -16.90
CA GLN A 230 13.34 -7.05 -16.83
C GLN A 230 12.32 -7.34 -17.93
N LEU A 231 12.79 -7.33 -19.17
CA LEU A 231 11.95 -7.39 -20.36
C LEU A 231 11.12 -8.69 -20.45
N ASP A 232 11.71 -9.84 -20.11
CA ASP A 232 11.04 -11.13 -20.22
C ASP A 232 9.79 -11.18 -19.33
N TYR A 233 9.90 -10.71 -18.09
CA TYR A 233 8.76 -10.60 -17.17
C TYR A 233 7.76 -9.52 -17.61
N ALA A 234 8.22 -8.44 -18.24
CA ALA A 234 7.34 -7.41 -18.76
C ALA A 234 6.44 -7.96 -19.89
N VAL A 235 7.04 -8.65 -20.85
CA VAL A 235 6.33 -9.27 -21.97
C VAL A 235 5.43 -10.40 -21.47
N GLN A 236 5.89 -11.24 -20.54
CA GLN A 236 5.07 -12.28 -19.93
C GLN A 236 3.83 -11.70 -19.24
N ALA A 237 3.98 -10.63 -18.47
CA ALA A 237 2.87 -9.94 -17.82
C ALA A 237 1.86 -9.40 -18.83
N ALA A 238 2.33 -8.75 -19.90
CA ALA A 238 1.48 -8.22 -20.96
C ALA A 238 0.77 -9.34 -21.74
N GLU A 239 1.44 -10.47 -21.98
CA GLU A 239 0.85 -11.62 -22.67
C GLU A 239 -0.29 -12.27 -21.88
N MET A 240 -0.23 -12.22 -20.53
CA MET A 240 -1.27 -12.72 -19.64
C MET A 240 -2.55 -11.86 -19.62
N ILE A 241 -2.52 -10.63 -20.15
CA ILE A 241 -3.68 -9.74 -20.20
C ILE A 241 -4.73 -10.32 -21.16
N ILE A 242 -5.98 -10.40 -20.72
CA ILE A 242 -7.07 -10.99 -21.52
C ILE A 242 -7.73 -9.92 -22.41
N TYR A 243 -8.00 -8.74 -21.86
CA TYR A 243 -8.64 -7.66 -22.59
C TYR A 243 -7.70 -7.10 -23.67
N ARG A 244 -8.05 -7.34 -24.94
CA ARG A 244 -7.16 -7.09 -26.10
C ARG A 244 -6.70 -5.63 -26.23
N PRO A 245 -7.54 -4.60 -26.03
CA PRO A 245 -7.08 -3.21 -26.08
C PRO A 245 -6.01 -2.91 -25.03
N GLU A 246 -6.21 -3.34 -23.77
CA GLU A 246 -5.22 -3.16 -22.69
C GLU A 246 -3.93 -3.93 -23.00
N LYS A 247 -4.03 -5.16 -23.51
CA LYS A 247 -2.88 -5.97 -23.93
C LYS A 247 -2.07 -5.26 -25.00
N CYS A 248 -2.73 -4.75 -26.04
CA CYS A 248 -2.08 -4.02 -27.12
C CYS A 248 -1.41 -2.75 -26.60
N CYS A 249 -2.11 -1.94 -25.80
CA CYS A 249 -1.55 -0.71 -25.23
C CYS A 249 -0.31 -1.00 -24.38
N THR A 250 -0.37 -2.04 -23.55
CA THR A 250 0.74 -2.46 -22.69
C THR A 250 1.96 -2.90 -23.52
N LEU A 251 1.77 -3.74 -24.54
CA LEU A 251 2.86 -4.18 -25.41
C LEU A 251 3.50 -3.00 -26.16
N THR A 252 2.69 -2.08 -26.69
CA THR A 252 3.19 -0.86 -27.35
C THR A 252 4.00 -0.01 -26.38
N GLU A 253 3.53 0.20 -25.15
CA GLU A 253 4.28 0.99 -24.15
C GLU A 253 5.61 0.32 -23.76
N ILE A 254 5.66 -1.01 -23.61
CA ILE A 254 6.91 -1.75 -23.41
C ILE A 254 7.86 -1.49 -24.57
N ALA A 255 7.38 -1.63 -25.81
CA ALA A 255 8.22 -1.43 -26.98
C ALA A 255 8.76 0.01 -27.09
N VAL A 256 7.93 1.02 -26.77
CA VAL A 256 8.37 2.42 -26.72
C VAL A 256 9.46 2.64 -25.68
N LYS A 257 9.36 1.99 -24.51
CA LYS A 257 10.39 2.07 -23.46
C LYS A 257 11.70 1.40 -23.91
N GLU A 258 11.64 0.24 -24.54
CA GLU A 258 12.81 -0.44 -25.12
C GLU A 258 13.48 0.39 -26.21
N MET A 259 12.69 1.04 -27.07
CA MET A 259 13.21 1.96 -28.10
C MET A 259 13.98 3.12 -27.47
N LYS A 260 13.42 3.74 -26.41
CA LYS A 260 14.10 4.80 -25.65
C LYS A 260 15.37 4.31 -24.93
N ALA A 261 15.44 3.02 -24.61
CA ALA A 261 16.62 2.38 -24.04
C ALA A 261 17.67 1.96 -25.11
N GLY A 262 17.43 2.24 -26.39
CA GLY A 262 18.32 1.88 -27.50
C GLY A 262 18.24 0.41 -27.92
N GLN A 263 17.22 -0.33 -27.47
CA GLN A 263 17.03 -1.75 -27.75
C GLN A 263 16.11 -1.96 -28.97
N GLU A 264 16.51 -1.43 -30.13
CA GLU A 264 15.67 -1.35 -31.34
C GLU A 264 15.09 -2.70 -31.77
N ASN A 265 15.92 -3.75 -31.85
CA ASN A 265 15.49 -5.08 -32.28
C ASN A 265 14.39 -5.66 -31.39
N LYS A 266 14.54 -5.52 -30.06
CA LYS A 266 13.55 -5.99 -29.08
C LYS A 266 12.26 -5.19 -29.16
N SER A 267 12.37 -3.88 -29.37
CA SER A 267 11.23 -2.99 -29.57
C SER A 267 10.40 -3.42 -30.79
N VAL A 268 11.05 -3.67 -31.93
CA VAL A 268 10.38 -4.13 -33.16
C VAL A 268 9.69 -5.48 -32.97
N GLU A 269 10.33 -6.42 -32.29
CA GLU A 269 9.73 -7.73 -31.98
C GLU A 269 8.44 -7.56 -31.15
N ILE A 270 8.46 -6.72 -30.12
CA ILE A 270 7.31 -6.49 -29.24
C ILE A 270 6.20 -5.71 -29.97
N LEU A 271 6.55 -4.76 -30.83
CA LEU A 271 5.57 -4.08 -31.69
C LEU A 271 4.88 -5.07 -32.64
N SER A 272 5.60 -6.04 -33.19
CA SER A 272 4.99 -7.12 -33.99
C SER A 272 3.96 -7.88 -33.17
N LYS A 273 4.27 -8.25 -31.93
CA LYS A 273 3.30 -8.90 -31.03
C LYS A 273 2.08 -8.02 -30.77
N ALA A 274 2.26 -6.71 -30.59
CA ALA A 274 1.15 -5.78 -30.42
C ALA A 274 0.26 -5.73 -31.69
N PHE A 275 0.89 -5.69 -32.87
CA PHE A 275 0.21 -5.68 -34.16
C PHE A 275 -0.60 -6.96 -34.39
N ASP A 276 -0.05 -8.14 -34.06
CA ASP A 276 -0.76 -9.41 -34.14
C ASP A 276 -2.04 -9.41 -33.27
N VAL A 277 -2.00 -8.75 -32.10
CA VAL A 277 -3.19 -8.60 -31.25
C VAL A 277 -4.24 -7.75 -31.94
N VAL A 278 -3.84 -6.67 -32.64
CA VAL A 278 -4.72 -5.77 -33.42
C VAL A 278 -5.37 -6.48 -34.60
N GLU A 279 -4.61 -7.20 -35.40
CA GLU A 279 -5.14 -7.94 -36.57
C GLU A 279 -6.21 -8.95 -36.19
N ASN A 280 -6.12 -9.50 -34.97
CA ASN A 280 -7.06 -10.46 -34.43
C ASN A 280 -8.24 -9.83 -33.66
N MET A 281 -8.34 -8.49 -33.61
CA MET A 281 -9.51 -7.80 -33.04
C MET A 281 -10.62 -7.66 -34.09
N LYS A 282 -11.88 -7.86 -33.67
CA LYS A 282 -13.07 -7.67 -34.53
C LYS A 282 -14.04 -6.71 -33.86
N GLY A 283 -14.76 -5.90 -34.64
CA GLY A 283 -15.87 -5.07 -34.14
C GLY A 283 -15.42 -3.86 -33.30
N ALA A 284 -16.14 -3.56 -32.21
CA ALA A 284 -15.96 -2.36 -31.39
C ALA A 284 -14.56 -2.23 -30.76
N ASP A 285 -13.85 -3.35 -30.54
CA ASP A 285 -12.48 -3.38 -30.00
C ASP A 285 -11.45 -2.71 -30.94
N ALA A 286 -11.72 -2.69 -32.26
CA ALA A 286 -10.82 -2.08 -33.24
C ALA A 286 -10.91 -0.54 -33.27
N VAL A 287 -12.04 0.03 -32.84
CA VAL A 287 -12.31 1.48 -32.88
C VAL A 287 -11.52 2.23 -31.79
N VAL A 288 -11.25 1.57 -30.66
CA VAL A 288 -10.55 2.17 -29.50
C VAL A 288 -9.09 2.51 -29.81
N ILE A 289 -8.46 1.84 -30.77
CA ILE A 289 -7.03 2.01 -31.09
C ILE A 289 -6.78 3.07 -32.17
N HIS A 290 -7.73 3.36 -33.06
CA HIS A 290 -7.54 4.42 -34.08
C HIS A 290 -7.43 5.85 -33.51
N ALA A 291 -7.55 6.01 -32.18
CA ALA A 291 -7.42 7.29 -31.48
C ALA A 291 -6.10 7.44 -30.68
N LEU A 292 -5.21 6.45 -30.69
CA LEU A 292 -3.89 6.44 -30.02
C LEU A 292 -2.77 6.62 -31.05
#